data_AF-A0A957C084-F1
#
_entry.id   AF-A0A957C084-F1
#
_cell.length_a   1.000
_cell.length_b   1.000
_cell.length_c   1.000
_cell.angle_alpha   90.00
_cell.angle_beta   90.00
_cell.angle_gamma   90.00
#
_symmetry.space_group_name_H-M   'P 1'
#
loop_
_entity.id
_entity.type
_entity.pdbx_description
1 polymer ?
#
loop_
_entity_poly.entity_id
_entity_poly.type
_entity_poly.pdbx_seq_one_letter_code
_entity_poly.pdbx_strand_id
1 'polypeptide(L)'
;AEVTYVIITDGGSGSNEPGVIREELAALRRSEQLAAAAEIGVKDVRFLGYLDGTLQPTMELRRDLTRILREVKPFRVVCQDPTTVFAGDSYINHPDHRAAGEAAIYATFPSSETRPIFPELLAEGYEPHKVSELFLTLTMKPTHYMDVTSTFEKKVASLRAHVSQIGEGEVADNGALKFVRERSRESGETVGVEYAEFFKVMILQRANENHRNQDTEAEQVEGEIMPDSASS
;
A
#
# COMPACT_ATOMS: atom_id res chain seq x y z
N ALA A 1 -8.94 0.35 14.72
CA ALA A 1 -7.68 -0.37 14.45
C ALA A 1 -6.50 0.58 14.58
N GLU A 2 -5.32 0.07 14.91
CA GLU A 2 -4.05 0.81 14.83
C GLU A 2 -3.42 0.54 13.46
N VAL A 3 -2.95 1.60 12.79
CA VAL A 3 -2.38 1.53 11.43
C VAL A 3 -1.02 2.21 11.46
N THR A 4 -0.01 1.51 10.94
CA THR A 4 1.34 2.04 10.73
C THR A 4 1.61 2.12 9.23
N TYR A 5 2.03 3.29 8.75
CA TYR A 5 2.52 3.47 7.38
C TYR A 5 4.04 3.31 7.35
N VAL A 6 4.52 2.59 6.34
CA VAL A 6 5.94 2.51 6.03
C VAL A 6 6.16 3.08 4.64
N ILE A 7 6.67 4.30 4.59
CA ILE A 7 6.96 5.03 3.36
C ILE A 7 8.41 4.70 2.98
N ILE A 8 8.56 3.89 1.93
CA ILE A 8 9.86 3.32 1.55
C ILE A 8 10.71 4.37 0.82
N THR A 9 10.19 4.93 -0.27
CA THR A 9 10.89 5.95 -1.06
C THR A 9 10.52 7.35 -0.62
N ASP A 10 11.36 8.33 -0.95
CA ASP A 10 11.18 9.72 -0.52
C ASP A 10 10.35 10.58 -1.48
N GLY A 11 9.92 10.05 -2.62
CA GLY A 11 9.13 10.75 -3.62
C GLY A 11 9.89 11.88 -4.34
N GLY A 12 11.22 11.94 -4.22
CA GLY A 12 12.00 13.05 -4.75
C GLY A 12 12.12 13.11 -6.28
N SER A 13 11.68 12.07 -7.01
CA SER A 13 11.87 11.95 -8.47
C SER A 13 10.59 12.14 -9.28
N GLY A 14 9.44 12.37 -8.64
CA GLY A 14 8.15 12.47 -9.33
C GLY A 14 7.86 13.82 -9.98
N SER A 15 8.84 14.49 -10.59
CA SER A 15 8.64 15.71 -11.39
C SER A 15 9.57 15.71 -12.61
N ASN A 16 9.05 16.17 -13.75
CA ASN A 16 9.84 16.39 -14.97
C ASN A 16 10.19 17.87 -15.19
N GLU A 17 9.78 18.75 -14.27
CA GLU A 17 10.01 20.19 -14.40
C GLU A 17 11.51 20.53 -14.22
N PRO A 18 12.11 21.29 -15.16
CA PRO A 18 13.49 21.72 -15.02
C PRO A 18 13.73 22.52 -13.74
N GLY A 19 14.83 22.23 -13.05
CA GLY A 19 15.25 22.98 -11.86
C GLY A 19 14.62 22.53 -10.54
N VAL A 20 13.81 21.47 -10.54
CA VAL A 20 13.34 20.85 -9.29
C VAL A 20 14.52 20.27 -8.51
N ILE A 21 14.62 20.67 -7.25
CA ILE A 21 15.60 20.14 -6.29
C ILE A 21 14.95 18.95 -5.58
N ARG A 22 15.55 17.78 -5.76
CA ARG A 22 15.03 16.50 -5.27
C ARG A 22 14.78 16.50 -3.76
N GLU A 23 15.71 17.04 -2.99
CA GLU A 23 15.65 17.08 -1.53
C GLU A 23 14.51 17.98 -1.04
N GLU A 24 14.25 19.08 -1.73
CA GLU A 24 13.13 19.99 -1.43
C GLU A 24 11.79 19.32 -1.75
N LEU A 25 11.71 18.63 -2.89
CA LEU A 25 10.52 17.88 -3.27
C LEU A 25 10.23 16.73 -2.29
N ALA A 26 11.25 15.98 -1.87
CA ALA A 26 11.12 14.93 -0.87
C ALA A 26 10.65 15.48 0.48
N ALA A 27 11.19 16.60 0.93
CA ALA A 27 10.77 17.26 2.17
C ALA A 27 9.30 17.73 2.10
N LEU A 28 8.89 18.32 0.97
CA LEU A 28 7.51 18.70 0.71
C LEU A 28 6.58 17.48 0.78
N ARG A 29 6.87 16.41 0.02
CA ARG A 29 6.04 15.21 -0.02
C ARG A 29 5.97 14.47 1.31
N ARG A 30 7.04 14.53 2.11
CA ARG A 30 7.01 14.03 3.49
C ARG A 30 5.97 14.77 4.33
N SER A 31 5.89 16.11 4.19
CA SER A 31 4.88 16.91 4.90
C SER A 31 3.46 16.63 4.42
N GLU A 32 3.27 16.48 3.10
CA GLU A 32 1.98 16.11 2.49
C GLU A 32 1.51 14.74 2.97
N GLN A 33 2.40 13.74 3.01
CA GLN A 33 2.08 12.39 3.48
C GLN A 33 1.68 12.36 4.96
N LEU A 34 2.30 13.20 5.80
CA LEU A 34 1.92 13.34 7.21
C LEU A 34 0.54 13.99 7.35
N ALA A 35 0.24 15.02 6.55
CA ALA A 35 -1.08 15.63 6.51
C ALA A 35 -2.16 14.64 6.03
N ALA A 36 -1.88 13.90 4.94
CA ALA A 36 -2.75 12.85 4.41
C ALA A 36 -3.06 11.78 5.47
N ALA A 37 -2.03 11.28 6.16
CA ALA A 37 -2.18 10.31 7.24
C ALA A 37 -3.07 10.83 8.39
N ALA A 38 -2.91 12.12 8.74
CA ALA A 38 -3.71 12.74 9.79
C ALA A 38 -5.21 12.81 9.44
N GLU A 39 -5.57 13.08 8.18
CA GLU A 39 -6.97 13.15 7.71
C GLU A 39 -7.75 11.84 7.96
N ILE A 40 -7.06 10.70 7.90
CA ILE A 40 -7.64 9.37 8.12
C ILE A 40 -7.27 8.75 9.47
N GLY A 41 -6.62 9.53 10.35
CA GLY A 41 -6.31 9.14 11.73
C GLY A 41 -5.11 8.20 11.89
N VAL A 42 -4.25 8.06 10.89
CA VAL A 42 -3.00 7.30 10.97
C VAL A 42 -1.96 8.13 11.74
N LYS A 43 -1.42 7.56 12.83
CA LYS A 43 -0.50 8.28 13.74
C LYS A 43 0.95 7.83 13.65
N ASP A 44 1.19 6.58 13.24
CA ASP A 44 2.55 6.05 13.06
C ASP A 44 2.89 6.04 11.56
N VAL A 45 3.75 6.97 11.16
CA VAL A 45 4.25 7.08 9.77
C VAL A 45 5.76 7.03 9.81
N ARG A 46 6.32 5.94 9.28
CA ARG A 46 7.76 5.65 9.27
C ARG A 46 8.32 5.86 7.88
N PHE A 47 9.32 6.73 7.76
CA PHE A 47 10.00 7.02 6.50
C PHE A 47 11.34 6.31 6.48
N LEU A 48 11.59 5.47 5.48
CA LEU A 48 12.87 4.76 5.33
C LEU A 48 13.90 5.56 4.51
N GLY A 49 13.44 6.45 3.62
CA GLY A 49 14.30 7.37 2.89
C GLY A 49 15.06 6.78 1.70
N TYR A 50 14.57 5.67 1.12
CA TYR A 50 15.15 5.14 -0.12
C TYR A 50 14.90 6.08 -1.31
N LEU A 51 15.79 6.02 -2.30
CA LEU A 51 15.74 6.87 -3.49
C LEU A 51 14.57 6.49 -4.39
N ASP A 52 13.63 7.43 -4.57
CA ASP A 52 12.55 7.33 -5.55
C ASP A 52 13.05 7.19 -6.99
N GLY A 53 12.40 6.32 -7.77
CA GLY A 53 12.68 6.04 -9.18
C GLY A 53 13.77 4.98 -9.42
N THR A 54 14.45 4.51 -8.37
CA THR A 54 15.55 3.54 -8.49
C THR A 54 15.53 2.45 -7.42
N LEU A 55 14.39 2.26 -6.76
CA LEU A 55 14.27 1.29 -5.68
C LEU A 55 14.56 -0.13 -6.18
N GLN A 56 15.31 -0.90 -5.40
CA GLN A 56 15.57 -2.31 -5.63
C GLN A 56 15.16 -3.12 -4.38
N PRO A 57 14.68 -4.37 -4.53
CA PRO A 57 14.33 -5.24 -3.40
C PRO A 57 15.59 -5.82 -2.74
N THR A 58 16.43 -4.96 -2.17
CA THR A 58 17.71 -5.35 -1.57
C THR A 58 17.51 -6.11 -0.25
N MET A 59 18.53 -6.87 0.15
CA MET A 59 18.55 -7.49 1.49
C MET A 59 18.50 -6.47 2.62
N GLU A 60 19.01 -5.26 2.39
CA GLU A 60 18.94 -4.14 3.34
C GLU A 60 17.50 -3.67 3.53
N LEU A 61 16.78 -3.38 2.45
CA LEU A 61 15.36 -3.01 2.52
C LEU A 61 14.53 -4.10 3.19
N ARG A 62 14.77 -5.37 2.82
CA ARG A 62 14.10 -6.52 3.44
C ARG A 62 14.39 -6.61 4.94
N ARG A 63 15.62 -6.37 5.38
CA ARG A 63 15.99 -6.34 6.80
C ARG A 63 15.28 -5.20 7.53
N ASP A 64 15.27 -4.01 6.95
CA ASP A 64 14.68 -2.83 7.59
C ASP A 64 13.15 -2.95 7.72
N LEU A 65 12.48 -3.52 6.71
CA LEU A 65 11.07 -3.91 6.81
C LEU A 65 10.86 -5.02 7.85
N THR A 66 11.76 -6.01 7.92
CA THR A 66 11.67 -7.09 8.93
C THR A 66 11.78 -6.52 10.36
N ARG A 67 12.66 -5.54 10.58
CA ARG A 67 12.77 -4.83 11.86
C ARG A 67 11.44 -4.20 12.26
N ILE A 68 10.82 -3.44 11.35
CA ILE A 68 9.53 -2.79 11.59
C ILE A 68 8.44 -3.83 11.88
N LEU A 69 8.37 -4.93 11.13
CA LEU A 69 7.38 -5.99 11.36
C LEU A 69 7.55 -6.66 12.73
N ARG A 70 8.79 -6.87 13.19
CA ARG A 70 9.07 -7.44 14.52
C ARG A 70 8.83 -6.46 15.66
N GLU A 71 8.93 -5.16 15.39
CA GLU A 71 8.62 -4.10 16.34
C GLU A 71 7.10 -3.88 16.48
N VAL A 72 6.42 -3.63 15.36
CA VAL A 72 4.98 -3.30 15.30
C VAL A 72 4.11 -4.53 15.55
N LYS A 73 4.59 -5.72 15.19
CA LYS A 73 3.87 -7.00 15.31
C LYS A 73 2.47 -6.98 14.70
N PRO A 74 2.30 -6.54 13.44
CA PRO A 74 0.99 -6.34 12.85
C PRO A 74 0.26 -7.66 12.60
N PHE A 75 -1.06 -7.65 12.76
CA PHE A 75 -1.92 -8.77 12.34
C PHE A 75 -1.94 -8.92 10.81
N ARG A 76 -2.04 -7.79 10.10
CA ARG A 76 -2.18 -7.70 8.65
C ARG A 76 -1.11 -6.79 8.05
N VAL A 77 -0.54 -7.20 6.93
CA VAL A 77 0.31 -6.37 6.08
C VAL A 77 -0.43 -6.07 4.77
N VAL A 78 -0.38 -4.81 4.32
CA VAL A 78 -0.88 -4.40 3.01
C VAL A 78 0.30 -3.92 2.18
N CYS A 79 0.49 -4.47 0.98
CA CYS A 79 1.49 -4.00 0.03
C CYS A 79 1.04 -4.23 -1.42
N GLN A 80 1.86 -3.80 -2.39
CA GLN A 80 1.54 -3.97 -3.80
C GLN A 80 1.94 -5.38 -4.28
N ASP A 81 1.17 -5.93 -5.23
CA ASP A 81 1.50 -7.18 -5.91
C ASP A 81 2.73 -7.00 -6.83
N PRO A 82 3.89 -7.64 -6.54
CA PRO A 82 5.10 -7.47 -7.35
C PRO A 82 5.01 -8.16 -8.72
N THR A 83 4.00 -9.02 -8.93
CA THR A 83 3.82 -9.79 -10.16
C THR A 83 3.11 -9.00 -11.26
N THR A 84 2.43 -7.91 -10.93
CA THR A 84 1.77 -7.04 -11.90
C THR A 84 2.79 -6.13 -12.57
N VAL A 85 3.25 -6.52 -13.77
CA VAL A 85 4.09 -5.69 -14.64
C VAL A 85 3.24 -4.85 -15.59
N PHE A 86 2.27 -5.48 -16.24
CA PHE A 86 1.35 -4.87 -17.20
C PHE A 86 -0.07 -4.99 -16.65
N ALA A 87 -0.84 -3.91 -16.71
CA ALA A 87 -2.27 -3.94 -16.44
C ALA A 87 -3.00 -3.40 -17.68
N GLY A 88 -3.90 -4.21 -18.25
CA GLY A 88 -4.50 -3.93 -19.54
C GLY A 88 -3.47 -3.64 -20.64
N ASP A 89 -3.89 -2.85 -21.62
CA ASP A 89 -3.07 -2.50 -22.79
C ASP A 89 -2.38 -1.13 -22.67
N SER A 90 -2.57 -0.42 -21.54
CA SER A 90 -2.15 0.99 -21.43
C SER A 90 -1.35 1.35 -20.18
N TYR A 91 -1.19 0.42 -19.22
CA TYR A 91 -0.49 0.71 -17.98
C TYR A 91 0.69 -0.25 -17.73
N ILE A 92 1.87 0.34 -17.51
CA ILE A 92 3.07 -0.35 -17.03
C ILE A 92 3.24 0.03 -15.55
N ASN A 93 3.32 -0.97 -14.68
CA ASN A 93 3.48 -0.72 -13.25
C ASN A 93 4.89 -0.19 -12.95
N HIS A 94 4.95 0.81 -12.07
CA HIS A 94 6.20 1.45 -11.67
C HIS A 94 7.16 0.43 -11.03
N PRO A 95 8.47 0.42 -11.38
CA PRO A 95 9.43 -0.53 -10.82
C PRO A 95 9.52 -0.45 -9.29
N ASP A 96 9.46 0.74 -8.71
CA ASP A 96 9.50 0.91 -7.25
C ASP A 96 8.31 0.24 -6.55
N HIS A 97 7.12 0.25 -7.15
CA HIS A 97 5.95 -0.45 -6.59
C HIS A 97 6.22 -1.95 -6.46
N ARG A 98 6.82 -2.52 -7.50
CA ARG A 98 7.16 -3.95 -7.54
C ARG A 98 8.28 -4.29 -6.58
N ALA A 99 9.33 -3.46 -6.52
CA ALA A 99 10.44 -3.63 -5.59
C ALA A 99 9.99 -3.53 -4.12
N ALA A 100 9.14 -2.56 -3.80
CA ALA A 100 8.52 -2.39 -2.49
C ALA A 100 7.65 -3.60 -2.12
N GLY A 101 6.76 -4.02 -3.04
CA GLY A 101 5.91 -5.19 -2.87
C GLY A 101 6.70 -6.46 -2.60
N GLU A 102 7.74 -6.74 -3.39
CA GLU A 102 8.60 -7.91 -3.24
C GLU A 102 9.33 -7.92 -1.90
N ALA A 103 9.96 -6.80 -1.53
CA ALA A 103 10.67 -6.70 -0.26
C ALA A 103 9.72 -6.85 0.94
N ALA A 104 8.52 -6.26 0.87
CA ALA A 104 7.50 -6.37 1.92
C ALA A 104 6.96 -7.80 2.05
N ILE A 105 6.73 -8.51 0.95
CA ILE A 105 6.29 -9.91 0.95
C ILE A 105 7.36 -10.78 1.60
N TYR A 106 8.63 -10.64 1.23
CA TYR A 106 9.69 -11.46 1.80
C TYR A 106 10.06 -11.07 3.22
N ALA A 107 9.90 -9.81 3.61
CA ALA A 107 9.96 -9.38 5.00
C ALA A 107 8.82 -10.02 5.82
N THR A 108 7.60 -10.07 5.28
CA THR A 108 6.44 -10.72 5.89
C THR A 108 6.66 -12.22 6.05
N PHE A 109 6.94 -12.94 4.97
CA PHE A 109 7.28 -14.36 4.99
C PHE A 109 8.45 -14.63 4.04
N PRO A 110 9.55 -15.25 4.51
CA PRO A 110 9.70 -15.91 5.81
C PRO A 110 10.35 -15.04 6.91
N SER A 111 10.77 -13.79 6.64
CA SER A 111 11.76 -13.10 7.49
C SER A 111 11.26 -12.73 8.88
N SER A 112 10.04 -12.21 8.97
CA SER A 112 9.49 -11.72 10.25
C SER A 112 9.39 -12.83 11.29
N GLU A 113 9.00 -14.03 10.88
CA GLU A 113 8.81 -15.18 11.78
C GLU A 113 10.06 -16.07 11.95
N THR A 114 11.00 -16.03 11.01
CA THR A 114 12.13 -16.96 11.00
C THR A 114 13.30 -16.40 11.79
N ARG A 115 13.53 -16.97 12.97
CA ARG A 115 14.57 -16.53 13.93
C ARG A 115 15.98 -16.45 13.34
N PRO A 116 16.47 -17.43 12.54
CA PRO A 116 17.80 -17.34 11.92
C PRO A 116 17.94 -16.31 10.79
N ILE A 117 16.85 -15.72 10.28
CA ILE A 117 16.92 -14.68 9.26
C ILE A 117 17.10 -13.33 9.96
N PHE A 118 18.14 -12.59 9.55
CA PHE A 118 18.60 -11.35 10.19
C PHE A 118 18.83 -11.50 11.71
N PRO A 119 19.79 -12.36 12.13
CA PRO A 119 20.06 -12.60 13.55
C PRO A 119 20.51 -11.35 14.30
N GLU A 120 21.05 -10.35 13.62
CA GLU A 120 21.39 -9.04 14.19
C GLU A 120 20.16 -8.34 14.81
N LEU A 121 18.96 -8.54 14.26
CA LEU A 121 17.73 -7.99 14.82
C LEU A 121 17.39 -8.59 16.19
N LEU A 122 17.83 -9.83 16.48
CA LEU A 122 17.67 -10.42 17.80
C LEU A 122 18.58 -9.75 18.84
N ALA A 123 19.81 -9.41 18.43
CA ALA A 123 20.73 -8.66 19.29
C ALA A 123 20.22 -7.24 19.59
N GLU A 124 19.47 -6.65 18.65
CA GLU A 124 18.76 -5.39 18.83
C GLU A 124 17.46 -5.51 19.67
N GLY A 125 17.04 -6.73 20.05
CA GLY A 125 15.86 -6.99 20.87
C GLY A 125 14.55 -7.22 20.10
N TYR A 126 14.61 -7.32 18.76
CA TYR A 126 13.45 -7.59 17.91
C TYR A 126 13.22 -9.10 17.75
N GLU A 127 12.37 -9.67 18.61
CA GLU A 127 11.96 -11.07 18.52
C GLU A 127 11.05 -11.33 17.31
N PRO A 128 11.06 -12.56 16.75
CA PRO A 128 10.25 -12.90 15.58
C PRO A 128 8.75 -12.67 15.82
N HIS A 129 8.08 -12.29 14.75
CA HIS A 129 6.64 -12.10 14.71
C HIS A 129 6.07 -12.82 13.50
N LYS A 130 4.94 -13.49 13.66
CA LYS A 130 4.26 -14.15 12.55
C LYS A 130 3.04 -13.34 12.15
N VAL A 131 3.08 -12.73 10.97
CA VAL A 131 1.95 -12.02 10.38
C VAL A 131 0.83 -13.00 10.04
N SER A 132 -0.43 -12.63 10.26
CA SER A 132 -1.59 -13.49 10.03
C SER A 132 -2.12 -13.36 8.60
N GLU A 133 -2.16 -12.15 8.08
CA GLU A 133 -2.75 -11.84 6.78
C GLU A 133 -1.87 -10.92 5.93
N LEU A 134 -1.85 -11.17 4.63
CA LEU A 134 -1.19 -10.32 3.64
C LEU A 134 -2.19 -9.95 2.55
N PHE A 135 -2.36 -8.65 2.34
CA PHE A 135 -3.29 -8.06 1.39
C PHE A 135 -2.47 -7.39 0.28
N LEU A 136 -2.68 -7.83 -0.96
CA LEU A 136 -1.98 -7.30 -2.12
C LEU A 136 -2.91 -6.40 -2.94
N THR A 137 -2.54 -5.13 -3.07
CA THR A 137 -3.17 -4.16 -3.97
C THR A 137 -2.55 -4.24 -5.37
N LEU A 138 -3.16 -3.57 -6.36
CA LEU A 138 -2.69 -3.56 -7.76
C LEU A 138 -2.51 -4.95 -8.37
N THR A 139 -3.27 -5.93 -7.89
CA THR A 139 -3.25 -7.30 -8.39
C THR A 139 -4.22 -7.46 -9.55
N MET A 140 -3.83 -8.25 -10.56
CA MET A 140 -4.72 -8.64 -11.66
C MET A 140 -5.59 -9.86 -11.31
N LYS A 141 -5.46 -10.39 -10.09
CA LYS A 141 -6.17 -11.60 -9.63
C LYS A 141 -6.74 -11.39 -8.23
N PRO A 142 -7.59 -10.37 -8.02
CA PRO A 142 -8.17 -10.12 -6.70
C PRO A 142 -9.01 -11.32 -6.27
N THR A 143 -9.02 -11.58 -4.96
CA THR A 143 -9.85 -12.65 -4.36
C THR A 143 -10.86 -12.10 -3.37
N HIS A 144 -10.66 -10.87 -2.89
CA HIS A 144 -11.54 -10.22 -1.94
C HIS A 144 -11.75 -8.76 -2.32
N TYR A 145 -12.84 -8.18 -1.82
CA TYR A 145 -13.14 -6.76 -1.92
C TYR A 145 -13.53 -6.20 -0.56
N MET A 146 -13.39 -4.89 -0.38
CA MET A 146 -13.93 -4.15 0.77
C MET A 146 -14.90 -3.08 0.27
N ASP A 147 -16.09 -3.02 0.86
CA ASP A 147 -17.01 -1.89 0.67
C ASP A 147 -16.45 -0.66 1.40
N VAL A 148 -16.03 0.34 0.63
CA VAL A 148 -15.48 1.59 1.15
C VAL A 148 -16.47 2.74 1.02
N THR A 149 -17.75 2.46 0.75
CA THR A 149 -18.77 3.48 0.48
C THR A 149 -18.88 4.50 1.61
N SER A 150 -18.93 4.03 2.85
CA SER A 150 -19.06 4.89 4.04
C SER A 150 -17.80 5.70 4.37
N THR A 151 -16.65 5.32 3.82
CA THR A 151 -15.34 5.91 4.12
C THR A 151 -14.69 6.60 2.92
N PHE A 152 -15.31 6.53 1.74
CA PHE A 152 -14.75 7.02 0.49
C PHE A 152 -14.37 8.52 0.54
N GLU A 153 -15.20 9.36 1.16
CA GLU A 153 -14.88 10.79 1.27
C GLU A 153 -13.66 11.05 2.17
N LYS A 154 -13.34 10.17 3.13
CA LYS A 154 -12.09 10.27 3.90
C LYS A 154 -10.86 9.94 3.04
N LYS A 155 -10.98 8.96 2.14
CA LYS A 155 -9.94 8.66 1.13
C LYS A 155 -9.72 9.88 0.23
N VAL A 156 -10.78 10.53 -0.24
CA VAL A 156 -10.69 11.76 -1.04
C VAL A 156 -10.02 12.89 -0.25
N ALA A 157 -10.41 13.12 1.01
CA ALA A 157 -9.78 14.13 1.87
C ALA A 157 -8.28 13.86 2.09
N SER A 158 -7.89 12.61 2.35
CA SER A 158 -6.49 12.21 2.46
C SER A 158 -5.71 12.46 1.18
N LEU A 159 -6.28 12.17 0.00
CA LEU A 159 -5.61 12.38 -1.29
C LEU A 159 -5.37 13.87 -1.58
N ARG A 160 -6.30 14.75 -1.17
CA ARG A 160 -6.18 16.21 -1.33
C ARG A 160 -4.94 16.80 -0.66
N ALA A 161 -4.39 16.14 0.36
CA ALA A 161 -3.18 16.62 1.02
C ALA A 161 -1.93 16.54 0.12
N HIS A 162 -1.95 15.74 -0.96
CA HIS A 162 -0.84 15.59 -1.91
C HIS A 162 -0.88 16.64 -3.03
N VAL A 163 -0.88 17.93 -2.68
CA VAL A 163 -1.03 19.05 -3.61
C VAL A 163 0.03 19.01 -4.71
N SER A 164 1.28 18.71 -4.38
CA SER A 164 2.38 18.58 -5.34
C SER A 164 2.15 17.48 -6.39
N GLN A 165 1.25 16.52 -6.12
CA GLN A 165 0.96 15.36 -6.98
C GLN A 165 -0.28 15.56 -7.82
N ILE A 166 -1.36 16.04 -7.19
CA ILE A 166 -2.68 16.08 -7.84
C ILE A 166 -3.16 17.49 -8.13
N GLY A 167 -2.39 18.51 -7.76
CA GLY A 167 -2.79 19.91 -7.83
C GLY A 167 -3.77 20.30 -6.73
N GLU A 168 -4.38 21.48 -6.88
CA GLU A 168 -5.35 22.04 -5.94
C GLU A 168 -6.64 22.47 -6.65
N GLY A 169 -7.73 22.59 -5.87
CA GLY A 169 -9.03 23.03 -6.38
C GLY A 169 -9.52 22.22 -7.58
N GLU A 170 -9.94 22.92 -8.64
CA GLU A 170 -10.49 22.28 -9.84
C GLU A 170 -9.49 21.38 -10.58
N VAL A 171 -8.18 21.61 -10.45
CA VAL A 171 -7.15 20.76 -11.09
C VAL A 171 -7.19 19.36 -10.47
N ALA A 172 -7.22 19.28 -9.14
CA ALA A 172 -7.35 18.01 -8.43
C ALA A 172 -8.71 17.37 -8.66
N ASP A 173 -9.78 18.16 -8.60
CA ASP A 173 -11.17 17.70 -8.69
C ASP A 173 -11.49 17.09 -10.04
N ASN A 174 -11.07 17.76 -11.13
CA ASN A 174 -11.35 17.30 -12.49
C ASN A 174 -10.27 16.34 -13.03
N GLY A 175 -9.16 16.18 -12.31
CA GLY A 175 -8.06 15.28 -12.64
C GLY A 175 -8.09 14.00 -11.79
N ALA A 176 -7.08 13.85 -10.93
CA ALA A 176 -6.84 12.60 -10.20
C ALA A 176 -8.01 12.18 -9.29
N LEU A 177 -8.70 13.13 -8.65
CA LEU A 177 -9.81 12.78 -7.73
C LEU A 177 -11.05 12.29 -8.47
N LYS A 178 -11.34 12.86 -9.65
CA LYS A 178 -12.38 12.33 -10.54
C LYS A 178 -12.06 10.90 -10.96
N PHE A 179 -10.84 10.67 -11.45
CA PHE A 179 -10.38 9.34 -11.84
C PHE A 179 -10.52 8.32 -10.70
N VAL A 180 -10.05 8.66 -9.49
CA VAL A 180 -10.16 7.78 -8.31
C VAL A 180 -11.62 7.45 -7.97
N ARG A 181 -12.52 8.43 -8.08
CA ARG A 181 -13.96 8.25 -7.82
C ARG A 181 -14.62 7.37 -8.86
N GLU A 182 -14.35 7.60 -10.14
CA GLU A 182 -14.87 6.78 -11.24
C GLU A 182 -14.39 5.34 -11.11
N ARG A 183 -13.08 5.11 -10.94
CA ARG A 183 -12.50 3.77 -10.77
C ARG A 183 -13.03 3.02 -9.54
N SER A 184 -13.21 3.72 -8.42
CA SER A 184 -13.76 3.11 -7.20
C SER A 184 -15.25 2.76 -7.37
N ARG A 185 -15.99 3.56 -8.15
CA ARG A 185 -17.39 3.30 -8.49
C ARG A 185 -17.54 2.11 -9.42
N GLU A 186 -16.76 2.07 -10.50
CA GLU A 186 -16.69 0.92 -11.41
C GLU A 186 -16.38 -0.37 -10.62
N SER A 187 -15.45 -0.28 -9.67
CA SER A 187 -15.14 -1.39 -8.77
C SER A 187 -16.34 -1.79 -7.92
N GLY A 188 -17.04 -0.83 -7.31
CA GLY A 188 -18.25 -1.09 -6.52
C GLY A 188 -19.37 -1.74 -7.32
N GLU A 189 -19.61 -1.28 -8.55
CA GLU A 189 -20.64 -1.82 -9.44
C GLU A 189 -20.46 -3.32 -9.71
N THR A 190 -19.22 -3.81 -9.81
CA THR A 190 -18.94 -5.24 -10.05
C THR A 190 -19.37 -6.16 -8.89
N VAL A 191 -19.55 -5.61 -7.69
CA VAL A 191 -19.90 -6.36 -6.46
C VAL A 191 -21.16 -5.81 -5.79
N GLY A 192 -21.87 -4.87 -6.43
CA GLY A 192 -23.16 -4.37 -5.96
C GLY A 192 -23.12 -3.34 -4.82
N VAL A 193 -22.00 -2.62 -4.65
CA VAL A 193 -21.87 -1.49 -3.70
C VAL A 193 -21.50 -0.19 -4.42
N GLU A 194 -21.55 0.98 -3.76
CA GLU A 194 -21.23 2.25 -4.44
C GLU A 194 -19.73 2.40 -4.72
N TYR A 195 -18.87 2.05 -3.75
CA TYR A 195 -17.42 2.08 -3.92
C TYR A 195 -16.78 0.83 -3.31
N ALA A 196 -15.90 0.16 -4.06
CA ALA A 196 -15.15 -0.99 -3.57
C ALA A 196 -13.64 -0.88 -3.84
N GLU A 197 -12.85 -1.51 -2.97
CA GLU A 197 -11.41 -1.75 -3.18
C GLU A 197 -11.11 -3.24 -3.21
N PHE A 198 -10.30 -3.67 -4.18
CA PHE A 198 -10.00 -5.08 -4.43
C PHE A 198 -8.59 -5.47 -3.97
N PHE A 199 -8.49 -6.67 -3.41
CA PHE A 199 -7.25 -7.22 -2.86
C PHE A 199 -7.09 -8.69 -3.24
N LYS A 200 -5.84 -9.12 -3.43
CA LYS A 200 -5.46 -10.54 -3.33
C LYS A 200 -5.06 -10.80 -1.89
N VAL A 201 -5.82 -11.65 -1.20
CA VAL A 201 -5.59 -11.95 0.21
C VAL A 201 -4.92 -13.30 0.37
N MET A 202 -3.84 -13.33 1.17
CA MET A 202 -3.14 -14.52 1.61
C MET A 202 -3.33 -14.70 3.12
N ILE A 203 -3.90 -15.83 3.53
CA ILE A 203 -4.05 -16.20 4.93
C ILE A 203 -2.83 -17.04 5.34
N LEU A 204 -1.87 -16.41 6.03
CA LEU A 204 -0.60 -17.02 6.44
C LEU A 204 -0.72 -17.78 7.77
N GLN A 205 -1.64 -17.32 8.62
CA GLN A 205 -2.10 -18.07 9.78
C GLN A 205 -3.61 -18.18 9.73
N ARG A 206 -4.11 -19.42 9.78
CA ARG A 206 -5.48 -19.62 10.23
C ARG A 206 -5.46 -19.38 11.73
N ALA A 207 -5.77 -18.16 12.17
CA ALA A 207 -6.03 -17.93 13.59
C ALA A 207 -7.07 -18.96 14.04
N ASN A 208 -6.91 -19.53 15.24
CA ASN A 208 -8.00 -20.22 15.92
C ASN A 208 -9.29 -19.41 15.73
N GLU A 209 -10.38 -20.09 15.39
CA GLU A 209 -11.64 -19.60 14.80
C GLU A 209 -12.26 -18.34 15.44
N ASN A 210 -11.79 -17.91 16.61
CA ASN A 210 -12.26 -16.76 17.37
C ASN A 210 -11.93 -15.37 16.77
N HIS A 211 -10.88 -15.21 15.94
CA HIS A 211 -10.58 -13.90 15.31
C HIS A 211 -11.16 -13.74 13.89
N ARG A 212 -11.61 -14.83 13.28
CA ARG A 212 -12.11 -14.81 11.89
C ARG A 212 -13.48 -14.13 11.77
N ASN A 213 -14.21 -14.02 12.87
CA ASN A 213 -15.59 -13.54 12.89
C ASN A 213 -15.75 -12.05 13.22
N GLN A 214 -14.65 -11.27 13.36
CA GLN A 214 -14.76 -9.85 13.73
C GLN A 214 -14.01 -8.86 12.81
N ASP A 215 -12.98 -9.27 12.07
CA ASP A 215 -12.07 -8.30 11.40
C ASP A 215 -11.79 -8.50 9.89
N THR A 216 -12.38 -9.51 9.23
CA THR A 216 -12.43 -9.51 7.76
C THR A 216 -13.67 -8.79 7.29
N GLU A 217 -13.60 -7.46 7.28
CA GLU A 217 -14.51 -6.59 6.48
C GLU A 217 -14.37 -6.87 4.96
N ALA A 218 -13.34 -7.62 4.56
CA ALA A 218 -13.15 -8.02 3.18
C ALA A 218 -13.97 -9.27 2.83
N GLU A 219 -14.88 -9.12 1.88
CA GLU A 219 -15.74 -10.18 1.36
C GLU A 219 -15.07 -10.92 0.20
N GLN A 220 -15.38 -12.20 0.03
CA GLN A 220 -14.87 -12.97 -1.10
C GLN A 220 -15.56 -12.53 -2.39
N VAL A 221 -14.78 -12.45 -3.46
CA VAL A 221 -15.32 -12.23 -4.80
C VAL A 221 -16.06 -13.49 -5.26
N GLU A 222 -17.34 -13.38 -5.59
CA GLU A 222 -18.11 -14.45 -6.23
C GLU A 222 -17.91 -14.40 -7.77
N GLY A 223 -17.18 -15.36 -8.33
CA GLY A 223 -16.95 -15.49 -9.78
C GLY A 223 -15.60 -14.94 -10.30
N GLU A 224 -15.39 -14.96 -11.61
CA GLU A 224 -14.23 -14.31 -12.24
C GLU A 224 -14.50 -12.82 -12.45
N ILE A 225 -13.79 -11.95 -11.72
CA ILE A 225 -13.64 -10.55 -12.13
C ILE A 225 -12.63 -10.55 -13.26
N MET A 226 -13.09 -10.28 -14.49
CA MET A 226 -12.20 -9.88 -15.57
C MET A 226 -11.80 -8.44 -15.29
N PRO A 227 -10.54 -8.14 -14.92
CA PRO A 227 -10.10 -6.76 -14.84
C PRO A 227 -10.02 -6.22 -16.26
N ASP A 228 -11.12 -5.64 -16.74
CA ASP A 228 -11.14 -5.03 -18.06
C ASP A 228 -10.41 -3.68 -17.96
N SER A 229 -9.36 -3.58 -18.78
CA SER A 229 -8.44 -2.46 -19.01
C SER A 229 -8.18 -1.52 -17.83
N ALA A 230 -6.97 -1.55 -17.28
CA ALA A 230 -6.36 -0.28 -16.91
C ALA A 230 -6.29 0.55 -18.20
N SER A 231 -7.18 1.53 -18.33
CA SER A 231 -7.20 2.54 -19.37
C SER A 231 -6.67 3.84 -18.78
N SER A 232 -5.48 4.22 -19.27
CA SER A 232 -4.73 5.48 -19.14
C SER A 232 -4.57 6.08 -17.75
#